data_AF-A0A523JH97-F1
#
_entry.id   AF-A0A523JH97-F1
#
_cell.length_a   1.000
_cell.length_b   1.000
_cell.length_c   1.000
_cell.angle_alpha   90.00
_cell.angle_beta   90.00
_cell.angle_gamma   90.00
#
_symmetry.space_group_name_H-M   'P 1'
#
loop_
_entity.id
_entity.type
_entity.pdbx_description
1 polymer ?
#
loop_
_entity_poly.entity_id
_entity_poly.type
_entity_poly.pdbx_seq_one_letter_code
_entity_poly.pdbx_strand_id
1 'polypeptide(L)'
;MSTTSLIALGIGVILAIGLVATLGVLSLLSGTMEFFFGSPKIFILKSKHGKNGVAFGFRFNSEKESARFDQFKIRLFNPFGSPTQMSLYRDFDPQGSSFARDIDFGEEMKKLTSAKGFNDALVELSVYSSRDGIVHQQTLKAFKFLERSRNAKMSVDDFNEKYKVTKSKPLYTIPGKSFVSPPLPKSGKALKIATNPEFASEFAAAGGAAAAEEKPNFSVSKVWIEPGCIVCDACEAIFPEVFEVTEDTCLIRPGYPTDDGLKVEEAADACPVEVIKFDKA
;
A
#
# COMPACT_ATOMS: atom_id res chain seq x y z
N MET A 1 11.16 -0.95 62.96
CA MET A 1 10.94 0.01 61.84
C MET A 1 11.00 1.40 62.43
N SER A 2 11.86 2.28 61.90
CA SER A 2 11.89 3.67 62.33
C SER A 2 10.58 4.36 61.95
N THR A 3 10.17 5.35 62.75
CA THR A 3 8.99 6.18 62.48
C THR A 3 9.03 6.79 61.08
N THR A 4 10.23 7.10 60.58
CA THR A 4 10.48 7.59 59.21
C THR A 4 10.11 6.56 58.12
N SER A 5 10.36 5.26 58.34
CA SER A 5 9.98 4.21 57.38
C SER A 5 8.47 3.98 57.31
N LEU A 6 7.77 4.13 58.45
CA LEU A 6 6.30 4.01 58.50
C LEU A 6 5.62 5.18 57.80
N ILE A 7 6.15 6.40 57.95
CA ILE A 7 5.64 7.59 57.26
C ILE A 7 5.86 7.48 55.74
N ALA A 8 7.05 7.05 55.31
CA ALA A 8 7.35 6.84 53.88
C ALA A 8 6.44 5.78 53.24
N LEU A 9 6.17 4.68 53.96
CA LEU A 9 5.24 3.64 53.50
C LEU A 9 3.80 4.15 53.43
N GLY A 10 3.36 4.94 54.41
CA GLY A 10 2.04 5.58 54.40
C GLY A 10 1.86 6.51 53.19
N ILE A 11 2.85 7.35 52.89
CA ILE A 11 2.83 8.24 51.71
C ILE A 11 2.81 7.43 50.42
N GLY A 12 3.62 6.37 50.32
CA GLY A 12 3.64 5.49 49.14
C GLY A 12 2.30 4.82 48.87
N VAL A 13 1.62 4.34 49.91
CA VAL A 13 0.29 3.73 49.80
C VAL A 13 -0.76 4.75 49.34
N ILE A 14 -0.75 5.98 49.88
CA ILE A 14 -1.68 7.04 49.49
C ILE A 14 -1.46 7.42 48.02
N LEU A 15 -0.22 7.58 47.58
CA LEU A 15 0.11 7.89 46.18
C LEU A 15 -0.32 6.76 45.24
N ALA A 16 -0.11 5.50 45.62
CA ALA A 16 -0.54 4.35 44.83
C ALA A 16 -2.06 4.29 44.68
N ILE A 17 -2.81 4.50 45.78
CA ILE A 17 -4.27 4.54 45.75
C ILE A 17 -4.76 5.72 44.89
N GLY A 18 -4.14 6.89 45.03
CA GLY A 18 -4.45 8.07 44.23
C GLY A 18 -4.20 7.87 42.73
N LEU A 19 -3.10 7.21 42.36
CA LEU A 19 -2.80 6.84 40.97
C LEU A 19 -3.84 5.85 40.41
N VAL A 20 -4.18 4.81 41.17
CA VAL A 20 -5.16 3.81 40.71
C VAL A 20 -6.55 4.43 40.56
N ALA A 21 -6.96 5.28 41.50
CA ALA A 21 -8.23 6.00 41.41
C ALA A 21 -8.26 6.96 40.21
N THR A 22 -7.19 7.71 39.96
CA THR A 22 -7.13 8.64 38.82
C THR A 22 -7.10 7.91 37.48
N LEU A 23 -6.32 6.81 37.35
CA LEU A 23 -6.31 5.97 36.16
C LEU A 23 -7.67 5.29 35.92
N GLY A 24 -8.34 4.82 36.99
CA GLY A 24 -9.67 4.25 36.92
C GLY A 24 -10.72 5.25 36.43
N VAL A 25 -10.71 6.47 36.97
CA VAL A 25 -11.59 7.57 36.52
C VAL A 25 -11.27 7.95 35.08
N LEU A 26 -10.00 8.08 34.71
CA LEU A 26 -9.59 8.43 33.34
C LEU A 26 -10.00 7.35 32.33
N SER A 27 -9.87 6.07 32.68
CA SER A 27 -10.31 4.94 31.85
C SER A 27 -11.82 4.91 31.68
N LEU A 28 -12.58 5.27 32.71
CA LEU A 28 -14.04 5.36 32.62
C LEU A 28 -14.47 6.54 31.74
N LEU A 29 -13.80 7.69 31.89
CA LEU A 29 -14.05 8.90 31.11
C LEU A 29 -13.63 8.76 29.65
N SER A 30 -12.51 8.08 29.36
CA SER A 30 -12.06 7.84 27.98
C SER A 30 -13.01 6.92 27.24
N GLY A 31 -13.43 5.80 27.87
CA GLY A 31 -14.41 4.88 27.27
C GLY A 31 -15.77 5.52 27.01
N THR A 32 -16.24 6.37 27.93
CA THR A 32 -17.51 7.10 27.76
C THR A 32 -17.41 8.19 26.70
N MET A 33 -16.30 8.92 26.60
CA MET A 33 -16.10 9.89 25.51
C MET A 33 -16.09 9.23 24.13
N GLU A 34 -15.44 8.07 23.97
CA GLU A 34 -15.43 7.36 22.69
C GLU A 34 -16.83 6.92 22.22
N PHE A 35 -17.70 6.52 23.15
CA PHE A 35 -19.10 6.17 22.86
C PHE A 35 -19.90 7.36 22.29
N PHE A 36 -19.67 8.57 22.81
CA PHE A 36 -20.38 9.77 22.36
C PHE A 36 -19.92 10.29 20.98
N PHE A 37 -18.64 10.14 20.65
CA PHE A 37 -18.06 10.69 19.42
C PHE A 37 -17.91 9.68 18.27
N GLY A 38 -17.92 8.37 18.54
CA GLY A 38 -17.71 7.31 17.54
C GLY A 38 -18.95 6.49 17.14
N SER A 39 -20.10 6.69 17.79
CA SER A 39 -21.30 5.91 17.51
C SER A 39 -21.87 6.16 16.11
N PRO A 40 -22.31 5.11 15.39
CA PRO A 40 -22.98 5.26 14.10
C PRO A 40 -24.26 6.08 14.20
N LYS A 41 -24.47 6.99 13.24
CA LYS A 41 -25.61 7.92 13.24
C LYS A 41 -26.29 7.98 11.88
N ILE A 42 -27.62 7.91 11.90
CA ILE A 42 -28.48 8.13 10.74
C ILE A 42 -28.94 9.59 10.74
N PHE A 43 -28.78 10.25 9.59
CA PHE A 43 -29.19 11.63 9.34
C PHE A 43 -30.31 11.62 8.31
N ILE A 44 -31.33 12.46 8.52
CA ILE A 44 -32.37 12.71 7.53
C ILE A 44 -31.90 13.89 6.68
N LEU A 45 -31.84 13.68 5.36
CA LEU A 45 -31.33 14.63 4.38
C LEU A 45 -32.45 15.16 3.49
N LYS A 46 -32.13 16.17 2.68
CA LYS A 46 -33.06 16.72 1.70
C LYS A 46 -33.20 15.76 0.52
N SER A 47 -34.39 15.20 0.33
CA SER A 47 -34.71 14.30 -0.79
C SER A 47 -35.06 15.08 -2.07
N LYS A 48 -34.57 14.60 -3.20
CA LYS A 48 -34.92 15.01 -4.57
C LYS A 48 -36.27 14.41 -4.99
N HIS A 49 -36.68 13.28 -4.42
CA HIS A 49 -37.94 12.58 -4.71
C HIS A 49 -39.16 13.15 -3.94
N GLY A 50 -38.97 14.18 -3.11
CA GLY A 50 -40.05 14.87 -2.41
C GLY A 50 -40.82 13.93 -1.46
N LYS A 51 -42.13 13.73 -1.71
CA LYS A 51 -43.00 12.88 -0.85
C LYS A 51 -42.88 11.38 -1.15
N ASN A 52 -42.25 11.00 -2.26
CA ASN A 52 -42.15 9.60 -2.69
C ASN A 52 -40.90 8.91 -2.11
N GLY A 53 -39.89 9.70 -1.72
CA GLY A 53 -38.61 9.17 -1.27
C GLY A 53 -38.13 9.74 0.04
N VAL A 54 -37.04 9.14 0.53
CA VAL A 54 -36.33 9.53 1.74
C VAL A 54 -34.85 9.56 1.43
N ALA A 55 -34.24 10.72 1.67
CA ALA A 55 -32.80 10.85 1.67
C ALA A 55 -32.26 10.66 3.08
N PHE A 56 -31.24 9.81 3.22
CA PHE A 56 -30.57 9.58 4.48
C PHE A 56 -29.05 9.57 4.31
N GLY A 57 -28.35 9.95 5.38
CA GLY A 57 -26.91 9.80 5.52
C GLY A 57 -26.60 8.87 6.68
N PHE A 58 -25.75 7.89 6.47
CA PHE A 58 -25.27 7.01 7.52
C PHE A 58 -23.79 7.28 7.75
N ARG A 59 -23.48 7.85 8.92
CA ARG A 59 -22.12 8.12 9.36
C ARG A 59 -21.69 7.04 10.33
N PHE A 60 -20.62 6.35 10.01
CA PHE A 60 -19.96 5.37 10.86
C PHE A 60 -18.45 5.36 10.62
N ASN A 61 -17.70 4.81 11.57
CA ASN A 61 -16.26 4.64 11.42
C ASN A 61 -15.96 3.26 10.82
N SER A 62 -15.57 3.23 9.55
CA SER A 62 -15.24 2.01 8.82
C SER A 62 -13.99 1.29 9.32
N GLU A 63 -13.11 1.96 10.05
CA GLU A 63 -11.92 1.35 10.66
C GLU A 63 -12.28 0.58 11.93
N LYS A 64 -13.27 1.06 12.69
CA LYS A 64 -13.81 0.35 13.86
C LYS A 64 -14.81 -0.74 13.45
N GLU A 65 -15.53 -0.53 12.35
CA GLU A 65 -16.57 -1.43 11.85
C GLU A 65 -16.38 -1.62 10.35
N SER A 66 -15.72 -2.71 9.95
CA SER A 66 -15.41 -3.03 8.56
C SER A 66 -16.62 -3.55 7.76
N ALA A 67 -17.81 -3.39 8.30
CA ALA A 67 -19.06 -3.88 7.74
C ALA A 67 -19.45 -3.15 6.46
N ARG A 68 -20.17 -3.85 5.58
CA ARG A 68 -20.73 -3.27 4.36
C ARG A 68 -22.25 -3.23 4.41
N PHE A 69 -22.80 -2.02 4.43
CA PHE A 69 -24.25 -1.82 4.49
C PHE A 69 -24.85 -1.78 3.09
N ASP A 70 -25.96 -2.46 2.90
CA ASP A 70 -26.57 -2.69 1.59
C ASP A 70 -28.10 -2.57 1.57
N GLN A 71 -28.73 -2.37 2.74
CA GLN A 71 -30.18 -2.22 2.81
C GLN A 71 -30.61 -1.10 3.76
N PHE A 72 -31.65 -0.38 3.37
CA PHE A 72 -32.31 0.63 4.19
C PHE A 72 -33.77 0.25 4.40
N LYS A 73 -34.24 0.35 5.64
CA LYS A 73 -35.61 0.05 6.04
C LYS A 73 -36.19 1.20 6.84
N ILE A 74 -37.43 1.55 6.54
CA ILE A 74 -38.26 2.45 7.34
C ILE A 74 -39.47 1.68 7.85
N ARG A 75 -39.73 1.73 9.15
CA ARG A 75 -40.86 1.08 9.79
C ARG A 75 -41.68 2.10 10.56
N LEU A 76 -42.99 2.11 10.31
CA LEU A 76 -44.00 2.82 11.08
C LEU A 76 -44.58 1.87 12.13
N PHE A 77 -44.63 2.32 13.39
CA PHE A 77 -45.35 1.69 14.48
C PHE A 77 -46.40 2.69 15.01
N ASN A 78 -47.67 2.38 14.80
CA ASN A 78 -48.80 3.29 14.97
C ASN A 78 -49.92 2.60 15.78
N PRO A 79 -49.77 2.49 17.12
CA PRO A 79 -50.64 1.66 17.94
C PRO A 79 -52.12 2.11 17.98
N PHE A 80 -52.39 3.40 17.74
CA PHE A 80 -53.73 3.99 17.80
C PHE A 80 -54.27 4.44 16.45
N GLY A 81 -53.61 4.04 15.36
CA GLY A 81 -53.91 4.50 14.01
C GLY A 81 -54.03 3.37 13.00
N SER A 82 -54.10 3.74 11.72
CA SER A 82 -54.23 2.79 10.61
C SER A 82 -53.35 3.20 9.43
N PRO A 83 -52.51 2.31 8.88
CA PRO A 83 -52.22 0.96 9.39
C PRO A 83 -51.50 1.00 10.75
N THR A 84 -51.62 -0.07 11.55
CA THR A 84 -50.97 -0.18 12.86
C THR A 84 -49.46 -0.37 12.75
N GLN A 85 -49.01 -1.07 11.71
CA GLN A 85 -47.61 -1.21 11.35
C GLN A 85 -47.47 -1.18 9.84
N MET A 86 -46.38 -0.59 9.36
CA MET A 86 -46.03 -0.59 7.94
C MET A 86 -44.50 -0.56 7.82
N SER A 87 -43.91 -1.37 6.96
CA SER A 87 -42.47 -1.36 6.74
C SER A 87 -42.13 -1.36 5.26
N LEU A 88 -41.22 -0.48 4.88
CA LEU A 88 -40.68 -0.37 3.53
C LEU A 88 -39.18 -0.61 3.59
N TYR A 89 -38.63 -1.31 2.62
CA TYR A 89 -37.20 -1.54 2.51
C TYR A 89 -36.75 -1.42 1.05
N ARG A 90 -35.48 -1.04 0.88
CA ARG A 90 -34.79 -1.01 -0.41
C ARG A 90 -33.33 -1.42 -0.23
N ASP A 91 -32.87 -2.20 -1.18
CA ASP A 91 -31.48 -2.61 -1.29
C ASP A 91 -30.73 -1.61 -2.18
N PHE A 92 -29.43 -1.50 -1.98
CA PHE A 92 -28.53 -0.63 -2.73
C PHE A 92 -27.11 -1.22 -2.76
N ASP A 93 -26.20 -0.62 -3.54
CA ASP A 93 -24.83 -1.12 -3.66
C ASP A 93 -24.12 -1.10 -2.29
N PRO A 94 -23.49 -2.20 -1.86
CA PRO A 94 -22.84 -2.28 -0.55
C PRO A 94 -21.82 -1.14 -0.30
N GLN A 95 -21.97 -0.44 0.81
CA GLN A 95 -21.14 0.69 1.22
C GLN A 95 -20.29 0.31 2.44
N GLY A 96 -18.96 0.38 2.30
CA GLY A 96 -17.99 0.08 3.36
C GLY A 96 -17.46 1.29 4.11
N SER A 97 -18.01 2.48 3.87
CA SER A 97 -17.65 3.73 4.54
C SER A 97 -18.87 4.62 4.68
N SER A 98 -18.80 5.67 5.50
CA SER A 98 -19.89 6.66 5.63
C SER A 98 -20.44 7.09 4.27
N PHE A 99 -21.76 7.09 4.12
CA PHE A 99 -22.44 7.30 2.85
C PHE A 99 -23.81 7.94 3.02
N ALA A 100 -24.33 8.51 1.96
CA ALA A 100 -25.71 8.98 1.85
C ALA A 100 -26.35 8.48 0.55
N ARG A 101 -27.65 8.22 0.60
CA ARG A 101 -28.47 7.82 -0.54
C ARG A 101 -29.82 8.50 -0.48
N ASP A 102 -30.38 8.75 -1.65
CA ASP A 102 -31.78 9.13 -1.82
C ASP A 102 -32.54 7.91 -2.31
N ILE A 103 -33.50 7.43 -1.53
CA ILE A 103 -34.23 6.19 -1.80
C ILE A 103 -35.64 6.54 -2.22
N ASP A 104 -36.04 6.08 -3.41
CA ASP A 104 -37.42 6.17 -3.87
C ASP A 104 -38.23 4.95 -3.41
N PHE A 105 -39.26 5.23 -2.63
CA PHE A 105 -40.23 4.26 -2.14
C PHE A 105 -41.58 4.37 -2.86
N GLY A 106 -41.71 5.31 -3.80
CA GLY A 106 -42.92 5.52 -4.60
C GLY A 106 -44.14 5.91 -3.76
N GLU A 107 -45.29 5.38 -4.14
CA GLU A 107 -46.57 5.68 -3.48
C GLU A 107 -46.67 5.09 -2.06
N GLU A 108 -45.92 4.03 -1.77
CA GLU A 108 -45.92 3.42 -0.43
C GLU A 108 -45.40 4.40 0.64
N MET A 109 -44.46 5.28 0.28
CA MET A 109 -44.00 6.33 1.19
C MET A 109 -45.09 7.36 1.50
N LYS A 110 -45.91 7.71 0.51
CA LYS A 110 -47.06 8.58 0.71
C LYS A 110 -48.08 7.92 1.63
N LYS A 111 -48.34 6.62 1.45
CA LYS A 111 -49.23 5.84 2.34
C LYS A 111 -48.69 5.82 3.77
N LEU A 112 -47.39 5.61 3.95
CA LEU A 112 -46.73 5.61 5.27
C LEU A 112 -46.88 6.98 5.96
N THR A 113 -46.57 8.07 5.26
CA THR A 113 -46.62 9.43 5.82
C THR A 113 -48.04 10.00 5.98
N SER A 114 -49.01 9.44 5.28
CA SER A 114 -50.43 9.84 5.35
C SER A 114 -51.28 8.90 6.21
N ALA A 115 -50.64 8.01 6.98
CA ALA A 115 -51.34 7.08 7.86
C ALA A 115 -52.24 7.83 8.86
N LYS A 116 -53.42 7.28 9.16
CA LYS A 116 -54.30 7.82 10.20
C LYS A 116 -53.59 7.68 11.54
N GLY A 117 -53.47 8.76 12.31
CA GLY A 117 -52.72 8.76 13.57
C GLY A 117 -51.21 8.89 13.42
N PHE A 118 -50.70 9.24 12.22
CA PHE A 118 -49.27 9.34 11.97
C PHE A 118 -48.53 10.23 12.98
N ASN A 119 -49.07 11.36 13.40
CA ASN A 119 -48.35 12.28 14.30
C ASN A 119 -47.99 11.66 15.66
N ASP A 120 -48.79 10.72 16.16
CA ASP A 120 -48.58 10.03 17.44
C ASP A 120 -47.80 8.71 17.28
N ALA A 121 -47.50 8.32 16.04
CA ALA A 121 -46.77 7.11 15.72
C ALA A 121 -45.25 7.25 15.95
N LEU A 122 -44.56 6.11 15.89
CA LEU A 122 -43.11 6.00 15.88
C LEU A 122 -42.64 5.58 14.49
N VAL A 123 -41.56 6.20 14.02
CA VAL A 123 -40.84 5.82 12.82
C VAL A 123 -39.46 5.32 13.22
N GLU A 124 -39.12 4.12 12.79
CA GLU A 124 -37.82 3.48 12.93
C GLU A 124 -37.11 3.48 11.59
N LEU A 125 -35.91 4.06 11.55
CA LEU A 125 -35.01 4.04 10.42
C LEU A 125 -33.91 3.03 10.71
N SER A 126 -33.64 2.13 9.79
CA SER A 126 -32.66 1.06 9.98
C SER A 126 -31.79 0.89 8.75
N VAL A 127 -30.48 0.76 8.97
CA VAL A 127 -29.48 0.43 7.96
C VAL A 127 -28.94 -0.96 8.29
N TYR A 128 -28.99 -1.87 7.32
CA TYR A 128 -28.63 -3.28 7.48
C TYR A 128 -27.39 -3.60 6.63
N SER A 129 -26.50 -4.43 7.19
CA SER A 129 -25.50 -5.20 6.46
C SER A 129 -26.00 -6.64 6.36
N SER A 130 -26.42 -7.05 5.16
CA SER A 130 -26.91 -8.41 4.93
C SER A 130 -25.78 -9.44 5.04
N ARG A 131 -24.55 -9.05 4.71
CA ARG A 131 -23.37 -9.93 4.79
C ARG A 131 -22.89 -10.16 6.22
N ASP A 132 -22.83 -9.09 7.00
CA ASP A 132 -22.23 -9.12 8.34
C ASP A 132 -23.29 -9.30 9.44
N GLY A 133 -24.59 -9.22 9.10
CA GLY A 133 -25.71 -9.37 10.04
C GLY A 133 -25.87 -8.18 11.00
N ILE A 134 -25.25 -7.04 10.69
CA ILE A 134 -25.21 -5.86 11.57
C ILE A 134 -26.33 -4.89 11.21
N VAL A 135 -26.96 -4.31 12.22
CA VAL A 135 -28.08 -3.38 12.08
C VAL A 135 -27.88 -2.17 12.95
N HIS A 136 -27.98 -1.00 12.34
CA HIS A 136 -28.06 0.27 13.06
C HIS A 136 -29.45 0.84 12.90
N GLN A 137 -30.11 1.12 14.03
CA GLN A 137 -31.48 1.60 14.05
C GLN A 137 -31.62 2.90 14.84
N GLN A 138 -32.51 3.76 14.38
CA GLN A 138 -32.89 4.99 15.06
C GLN A 138 -34.40 5.13 15.04
N THR A 139 -35.00 5.16 16.23
CA THR A 139 -36.43 5.39 16.41
C THR A 139 -36.69 6.85 16.74
N LEU A 140 -37.72 7.44 16.13
CA LEU A 140 -38.16 8.80 16.40
C LEU A 140 -39.69 8.90 16.33
N LYS A 141 -40.25 9.93 16.96
CA LYS A 141 -41.66 10.28 16.75
C LYS A 141 -41.87 10.66 15.29
N ALA A 142 -42.95 10.17 14.70
CA ALA A 142 -43.28 10.34 13.30
C ALA A 142 -43.44 11.83 12.90
N PHE A 143 -43.99 12.69 13.77
CA PHE A 143 -44.02 14.13 13.49
C PHE A 143 -42.61 14.74 13.40
N LYS A 144 -41.67 14.30 14.25
CA LYS A 144 -40.27 14.75 14.22
C LYS A 144 -39.56 14.28 12.95
N PHE A 145 -39.97 13.13 12.40
CA PHE A 145 -39.45 12.64 11.12
C PHE A 145 -39.80 13.61 10.00
N LEU A 146 -41.09 14.00 9.90
CA LEU A 146 -41.53 14.98 8.90
C LEU A 146 -40.90 16.35 9.11
N GLU A 147 -40.81 16.81 10.36
CA GLU A 147 -40.15 18.07 10.69
C GLU A 147 -38.68 18.08 10.23
N ARG A 148 -37.93 17.02 10.54
CA ARG A 148 -36.54 16.87 10.10
C ARG A 148 -36.42 16.78 8.58
N SER A 149 -37.31 16.04 7.92
CA SER A 149 -37.32 15.93 6.45
C SER A 149 -37.59 17.27 5.77
N ARG A 150 -38.52 18.08 6.30
CA ARG A 150 -38.83 19.42 5.78
C ARG A 150 -37.72 20.43 6.06
N ASN A 151 -37.10 20.35 7.24
CA ASN A 151 -36.05 21.28 7.66
C ASN A 151 -34.64 20.86 7.21
N ALA A 152 -34.50 19.71 6.52
CA ALA A 152 -33.22 19.23 6.04
C ALA A 152 -32.69 20.15 4.93
N LYS A 153 -31.52 20.74 5.17
CA LYS A 153 -30.83 21.62 4.21
C LYS A 153 -29.76 20.89 3.39
N MET A 154 -29.08 19.93 4.01
CA MET A 154 -27.98 19.17 3.41
C MET A 154 -28.52 18.14 2.42
N SER A 155 -27.96 18.12 1.21
CA SER A 155 -28.28 17.13 0.19
C SER A 155 -27.46 15.84 0.37
N VAL A 156 -27.80 14.80 -0.39
CA VAL A 156 -27.04 13.56 -0.46
C VAL A 156 -25.62 13.80 -0.99
N ASP A 157 -25.49 14.66 -2.00
CA ASP A 157 -24.21 14.97 -2.62
C ASP A 157 -23.31 15.72 -1.63
N ASP A 158 -23.85 16.74 -0.94
CA ASP A 158 -23.11 17.49 0.11
C ASP A 158 -22.62 16.56 1.24
N PHE A 159 -23.44 15.60 1.66
CA PHE A 159 -23.07 14.65 2.70
C PHE A 159 -21.92 13.74 2.23
N ASN A 160 -22.05 13.17 1.03
CA ASN A 160 -21.06 12.27 0.46
C ASN A 160 -19.73 12.97 0.21
N GLU A 161 -19.73 14.24 -0.22
CA GLU A 161 -18.53 15.06 -0.33
C GLU A 161 -17.89 15.32 1.04
N LYS A 162 -18.71 15.74 2.02
CA LYS A 162 -18.24 16.07 3.38
C LYS A 162 -17.63 14.88 4.12
N TYR A 163 -18.18 13.69 3.93
CA TYR A 163 -17.77 12.47 4.64
C TYR A 163 -17.02 11.48 3.73
N LYS A 164 -16.56 11.94 2.57
CA LYS A 164 -15.75 11.13 1.66
C LYS A 164 -14.48 10.66 2.37
N VAL A 165 -14.30 9.34 2.44
CA VAL A 165 -13.07 8.77 2.98
C VAL A 165 -11.94 8.99 1.98
N THR A 166 -11.14 10.02 2.23
CA THR A 166 -9.87 10.21 1.53
C THR A 166 -8.86 9.26 2.16
N LYS A 167 -8.69 8.07 1.57
CA LYS A 167 -7.56 7.22 1.91
C LYS A 167 -6.30 7.97 1.49
N SER A 168 -5.61 8.61 2.44
CA SER A 168 -4.27 9.12 2.16
C SER A 168 -3.44 7.92 1.75
N LYS A 169 -2.89 7.95 0.52
CA LYS A 169 -1.89 6.95 0.16
C LYS A 169 -0.79 7.09 1.21
N PRO A 170 -0.36 6.01 1.88
CA PRO A 170 0.83 6.09 2.70
C PRO A 170 1.95 6.60 1.80
N LEU A 171 2.49 7.77 2.13
CA LEU A 171 3.65 8.35 1.46
C LEU A 171 4.86 7.50 1.83
N TYR A 172 4.96 6.31 1.24
CA TYR A 172 6.20 5.58 1.26
C TYR A 172 7.10 6.22 0.21
N THR A 173 7.84 7.25 0.62
CA THR A 173 8.96 7.75 -0.18
C THR A 173 10.03 6.68 -0.12
N ILE A 174 10.05 5.77 -1.09
CA ILE A 174 11.26 4.99 -1.35
C ILE A 174 12.30 6.04 -1.71
N PRO A 175 13.34 6.29 -0.89
CA PRO A 175 14.40 7.19 -1.29
C PRO A 175 15.00 6.58 -2.56
N GLY A 176 14.82 7.26 -3.70
CA GLY A 176 15.43 6.85 -4.95
C GLY A 176 16.93 6.91 -4.76
N LYS A 177 17.56 5.76 -4.50
CA LYS A 177 19.02 5.65 -4.52
C LYS A 177 19.41 5.74 -6.00
N SER A 178 19.76 6.94 -6.46
CA SER A 178 20.42 7.06 -7.76
C SER A 178 21.79 6.41 -7.65
N PHE A 179 22.00 5.30 -8.36
CA PHE A 179 23.32 4.72 -8.56
C PHE A 179 24.21 5.58 -9.46
N VAL A 180 23.62 6.62 -10.07
CA VAL A 180 24.34 7.64 -10.83
C VAL A 180 24.93 8.63 -9.84
N SER A 181 26.25 8.61 -9.72
CA SER A 181 26.99 9.66 -9.02
C SER A 181 26.60 11.02 -9.62
N PRO A 182 26.41 12.06 -8.79
CA PRO A 182 26.24 13.42 -9.31
C PRO A 182 27.39 13.73 -10.29
N PRO A 183 27.12 14.46 -11.39
CA PRO A 183 28.15 14.79 -12.37
C PRO A 183 29.31 15.47 -11.63
N LEU A 184 30.53 15.00 -11.91
CA LEU A 184 31.74 15.58 -11.35
C LEU A 184 31.71 17.10 -11.57
N PRO A 185 32.08 17.92 -10.57
CA PRO A 185 32.14 19.36 -10.76
C PRO A 185 33.04 19.66 -11.97
N LYS A 186 32.63 20.61 -12.82
CA LYS A 186 33.45 21.08 -13.95
C LYS A 186 34.70 21.76 -13.41
N SER A 187 35.68 20.97 -12.99
CA SER A 187 37.01 21.44 -12.70
C SER A 187 37.71 21.61 -14.04
N GLY A 188 38.39 22.74 -14.26
CA GLY A 188 39.26 22.96 -15.42
C GLY A 188 40.49 22.04 -15.44
N LYS A 189 40.55 21.03 -14.57
CA LYS A 189 41.56 19.98 -14.59
C LYS A 189 40.96 18.80 -15.34
N ALA A 190 41.30 18.70 -16.63
CA ALA A 190 41.03 17.49 -17.39
C ALA A 190 41.69 16.30 -16.67
N LEU A 191 40.95 15.21 -16.51
CA LEU A 191 41.51 13.92 -16.11
C LEU A 191 42.46 13.49 -17.23
N LYS A 192 43.76 13.66 -17.00
CA LYS A 192 44.81 13.17 -17.89
C LYS A 192 44.86 11.65 -17.72
N ILE A 193 44.44 10.91 -18.74
CA ILE A 193 44.45 9.45 -18.74
C ILE A 193 45.51 9.01 -19.74
N ALA A 194 46.35 8.04 -19.37
CA ALA A 194 47.47 7.57 -20.19
C ALA A 194 47.04 7.01 -21.55
N THR A 195 45.81 6.51 -21.68
CA THR A 195 45.24 5.97 -22.92
C THR A 195 44.68 7.04 -23.86
N ASN A 196 44.61 8.31 -23.45
CA ASN A 196 44.20 9.39 -24.34
C ASN A 196 45.41 9.86 -25.18
N PRO A 197 45.37 9.73 -26.52
CA PRO A 197 46.47 10.10 -27.41
C PRO A 197 46.94 11.55 -27.25
N GLU A 198 46.04 12.46 -26.88
CA GLU A 198 46.34 13.89 -26.70
C GLU A 198 47.29 14.16 -25.51
N PHE A 199 47.35 13.25 -24.53
CA PHE A 199 48.19 13.38 -23.33
C PHE A 199 49.37 12.38 -23.30
N ALA A 200 49.55 11.59 -24.37
CA ALA A 200 50.57 10.53 -24.43
C ALA A 200 52.00 11.04 -24.21
N SER A 201 52.31 12.26 -24.66
CA SER A 201 53.62 12.89 -24.50
C SER A 201 53.93 13.33 -23.06
N GLU A 202 52.91 13.62 -22.24
CA GLU A 202 53.11 14.03 -20.84
C GLU A 202 53.35 12.84 -19.90
N PHE A 203 52.81 11.66 -20.23
CA PHE A 203 53.08 10.42 -19.50
C PHE A 203 54.33 9.69 -19.99
N ALA A 204 54.85 10.00 -21.18
CA ALA A 204 56.11 9.43 -21.68
C ALA A 204 57.35 9.84 -20.85
N ALA A 205 57.30 10.99 -20.17
CA ALA A 205 58.42 11.51 -19.38
C ALA A 205 58.48 11.01 -17.92
N ALA A 206 57.42 10.36 -17.43
CA ALA A 206 57.37 9.75 -16.11
C ALA A 206 57.10 8.25 -16.28
N GLY A 207 58.18 7.47 -16.40
CA GLY A 207 58.14 6.02 -16.64
C GLY A 207 57.07 5.32 -15.80
N GLY A 208 56.09 4.72 -16.48
CA GLY A 208 54.97 4.07 -15.80
C GLY A 208 53.76 3.73 -16.66
N ALA A 209 53.83 3.85 -17.99
CA ALA A 209 52.95 3.10 -18.88
C ALA A 209 53.86 2.15 -19.66
N ALA A 210 53.84 0.87 -19.26
CA ALA A 210 54.28 -0.17 -20.16
C ALA A 210 53.44 0.02 -21.43
N ALA A 211 54.12 0.40 -22.51
CA ALA A 211 53.60 0.18 -23.84
C ALA A 211 53.04 -1.24 -23.88
N ALA A 212 51.94 -1.46 -24.59
CA ALA A 212 51.61 -2.79 -25.04
C ALA A 212 52.85 -3.32 -25.78
N GLU A 213 53.65 -4.13 -25.08
CA GLU A 213 54.70 -4.90 -25.71
C GLU A 213 53.98 -5.77 -26.72
N GLU A 214 54.31 -5.62 -28.01
CA GLU A 214 54.08 -6.66 -29.01
C GLU A 214 54.76 -7.92 -28.45
N LYS A 215 54.02 -8.73 -27.68
CA LYS A 215 54.48 -10.07 -27.32
C LYS A 215 54.67 -10.80 -28.65
N PRO A 216 55.87 -11.34 -28.94
CA PRO A 216 56.07 -12.12 -30.15
C PRO A 216 55.12 -13.31 -30.12
N ASN A 217 54.41 -13.53 -31.23
CA ASN A 217 53.55 -14.69 -31.37
C ASN A 217 54.37 -15.99 -31.17
N PHE A 218 53.77 -16.97 -30.51
CA PHE A 218 54.41 -18.26 -30.22
C PHE A 218 53.47 -19.40 -30.62
N SER A 219 54.04 -20.55 -30.98
CA SER A 219 53.25 -21.73 -31.30
C SER A 219 52.87 -22.51 -30.04
N VAL A 220 51.70 -23.16 -30.08
CA VAL A 220 51.16 -23.96 -28.98
C VAL A 220 51.24 -25.44 -29.36
N SER A 221 51.81 -26.27 -28.50
CA SER A 221 51.94 -27.72 -28.75
C SER A 221 50.66 -28.47 -28.37
N LYS A 222 49.94 -28.01 -27.34
CA LYS A 222 48.71 -28.64 -26.86
C LYS A 222 47.80 -27.63 -26.18
N VAL A 223 46.50 -27.72 -26.43
CA VAL A 223 45.44 -27.02 -25.68
C VAL A 223 44.51 -28.08 -25.10
N TRP A 224 44.04 -27.89 -23.87
CA TRP A 224 43.00 -28.73 -23.26
C TRP A 224 42.12 -27.91 -22.29
N ILE A 225 40.93 -28.45 -22.01
CA ILE A 225 39.95 -27.85 -21.11
C ILE A 225 39.80 -28.77 -19.91
N GLU A 226 40.07 -28.25 -18.72
CA GLU A 226 39.83 -28.95 -17.46
C GLU A 226 38.33 -28.97 -17.11
N PRO A 227 37.86 -29.94 -16.30
CA PRO A 227 36.48 -29.94 -15.82
C PRO A 227 36.14 -28.64 -15.08
N GLY A 228 34.99 -28.05 -15.39
CA GLY A 228 34.54 -26.79 -14.78
C GLY A 228 34.19 -25.69 -15.77
N CYS A 229 34.18 -25.96 -17.08
CA CYS A 229 33.64 -25.04 -18.07
C CYS A 229 32.17 -24.68 -17.75
N ILE A 230 31.84 -23.40 -17.82
CA ILE A 230 30.49 -22.86 -17.54
C ILE A 230 29.75 -22.39 -18.80
N VAL A 231 30.27 -22.71 -20.00
CA VAL A 231 29.59 -22.42 -21.28
C VAL A 231 29.28 -20.91 -21.43
N CYS A 232 30.30 -20.06 -21.21
CA CYS A 232 30.14 -18.60 -21.24
C CYS A 232 30.48 -17.94 -22.58
N ASP A 233 30.85 -18.72 -23.59
CA ASP A 233 31.18 -18.29 -24.96
C ASP A 233 32.40 -17.36 -25.13
N ALA A 234 33.11 -17.02 -24.04
CA ALA A 234 34.26 -16.10 -24.09
C ALA A 234 35.41 -16.62 -24.98
N CYS A 235 35.75 -17.90 -24.87
CA CYS A 235 36.83 -18.51 -25.64
C CYS A 235 36.51 -18.66 -27.13
N GLU A 236 35.26 -18.96 -27.48
CA GLU A 236 34.80 -19.04 -28.87
C GLU A 236 34.72 -17.66 -29.52
N ALA A 237 34.37 -16.61 -28.76
CA ALA A 237 34.40 -15.23 -29.27
C ALA A 237 35.82 -14.75 -29.62
N ILE A 238 36.84 -15.23 -28.89
CA ILE A 238 38.24 -14.85 -29.08
C ILE A 238 38.91 -15.69 -30.17
N PHE A 239 38.71 -17.02 -30.15
CA PHE A 239 39.35 -17.91 -31.12
C PHE A 239 38.42 -19.07 -31.56
N PRO A 240 37.43 -18.79 -32.43
CA PRO A 240 36.40 -19.76 -32.84
C PRO A 240 36.94 -20.95 -33.66
N GLU A 241 38.15 -20.80 -34.21
CA GLU A 241 38.84 -21.85 -34.96
C GLU A 241 39.42 -22.94 -34.04
N VAL A 242 39.64 -22.63 -32.75
CA VAL A 242 40.16 -23.57 -31.74
C VAL A 242 39.05 -24.07 -30.84
N PHE A 243 38.18 -23.16 -30.36
CA PHE A 243 37.17 -23.45 -29.35
C PHE A 243 35.77 -23.55 -29.96
N GLU A 244 35.04 -24.59 -29.58
CA GLU A 244 33.64 -24.82 -29.93
C GLU A 244 32.85 -25.07 -28.65
N VAL A 245 32.00 -24.12 -28.27
CA VAL A 245 31.18 -24.25 -27.07
C VAL A 245 29.91 -25.04 -27.39
N THR A 246 29.69 -26.13 -26.64
CA THR A 246 28.49 -26.97 -26.73
C THR A 246 27.60 -26.77 -25.51
N GLU A 247 26.43 -27.41 -25.46
CA GLU A 247 25.45 -27.23 -24.38
C GLU A 247 26.02 -27.54 -22.97
N ASP A 248 26.95 -28.49 -22.85
CA ASP A 248 27.47 -28.97 -21.55
C ASP A 248 28.96 -28.64 -21.30
N THR A 249 29.76 -28.36 -22.33
CA THR A 249 31.20 -28.06 -22.20
C THR A 249 31.74 -27.37 -23.45
N CYS A 250 32.95 -26.83 -23.37
CA CYS A 250 33.70 -26.41 -24.55
C CYS A 250 34.59 -27.57 -25.06
N LEU A 251 34.62 -27.74 -26.38
CA LEU A 251 35.44 -28.72 -27.10
C LEU A 251 36.51 -28.00 -27.91
N ILE A 252 37.63 -28.69 -28.13
CA ILE A 252 38.71 -28.19 -28.99
C ILE A 252 38.57 -28.83 -30.36
N ARG A 253 38.51 -28.01 -31.40
CA ARG A 253 38.31 -28.49 -32.78
C ARG A 253 39.50 -29.38 -33.21
N PRO A 254 39.23 -30.51 -33.90
CA PRO A 254 40.29 -31.36 -34.41
C PRO A 254 41.08 -30.63 -35.50
N GLY A 255 42.42 -30.58 -35.37
CA GLY A 255 43.29 -29.87 -36.31
C GLY A 255 43.32 -28.36 -36.12
N TYR A 256 43.08 -27.88 -34.90
CA TYR A 256 43.11 -26.46 -34.56
C TYR A 256 44.46 -25.79 -34.92
N PRO A 257 44.45 -24.50 -35.30
CA PRO A 257 45.67 -23.75 -35.61
C PRO A 257 46.59 -23.62 -34.39
N THR A 258 47.84 -24.06 -34.53
CA THR A 258 48.86 -24.03 -33.46
C THR A 258 49.83 -22.86 -33.58
N ASP A 259 49.68 -22.04 -34.61
CA ASP A 259 50.56 -20.94 -34.97
C ASP A 259 50.25 -19.62 -34.25
N ASP A 260 49.06 -19.48 -33.68
CA ASP A 260 48.56 -18.23 -33.08
C ASP A 260 48.35 -18.35 -31.54
N GLY A 261 49.44 -18.62 -30.82
CA GLY A 261 49.42 -18.86 -29.37
C GLY A 261 49.02 -17.64 -28.53
N LEU A 262 49.12 -16.42 -29.07
CA LEU A 262 48.63 -15.22 -28.38
C LEU A 262 47.11 -15.25 -28.19
N LYS A 263 46.35 -15.70 -29.18
CA LYS A 263 44.89 -15.82 -29.07
C LYS A 263 44.48 -16.94 -28.12
N VAL A 264 45.30 -17.99 -28.01
CA VAL A 264 45.10 -19.06 -27.04
C VAL A 264 45.37 -18.55 -25.61
N GLU A 265 46.43 -17.76 -25.41
CA GLU A 265 46.72 -17.10 -24.12
C GLU A 265 45.60 -16.12 -23.74
N GLU A 266 45.13 -15.31 -24.69
CA GLU A 266 44.01 -14.38 -24.48
C GLU A 266 42.70 -15.10 -24.14
N ALA A 267 42.39 -16.20 -24.83
CA ALA A 267 41.22 -17.02 -24.53
C ALA A 267 41.31 -17.68 -23.14
N ALA A 268 42.51 -18.09 -22.71
CA ALA A 268 42.73 -18.63 -21.38
C ALA A 268 42.57 -17.58 -20.28
N ASP A 269 43.10 -16.37 -20.49
CA ASP A 269 42.97 -15.23 -19.56
C ASP A 269 41.52 -14.72 -19.46
N ALA A 270 40.75 -14.81 -20.56
CA ALA A 270 39.35 -14.43 -20.59
C ALA A 270 38.41 -15.46 -19.92
N CYS A 271 38.91 -16.67 -19.60
CA CYS A 271 38.10 -17.72 -19.00
C CYS A 271 37.84 -17.41 -17.51
N PRO A 272 36.58 -17.11 -17.10
CA PRO A 272 36.26 -16.68 -15.73
C PRO A 272 36.50 -17.76 -14.67
N VAL A 273 36.68 -19.01 -15.10
CA VAL A 273 36.93 -20.18 -14.27
C VAL A 273 38.29 -20.82 -14.53
N GLU A 274 39.14 -20.17 -15.35
CA GLU A 274 40.55 -20.55 -15.60
C GLU A 274 40.79 -22.01 -16.04
N VAL A 275 39.81 -22.65 -16.70
CA VAL A 275 39.88 -24.08 -17.09
C VAL A 275 40.61 -24.34 -18.40
N ILE A 276 40.94 -23.30 -19.18
CA ILE A 276 41.66 -23.44 -20.45
C ILE A 276 43.16 -23.49 -20.15
N LYS A 277 43.81 -24.59 -20.53
CA LYS A 277 45.24 -24.81 -20.33
C LYS A 277 45.92 -25.07 -21.68
N PHE A 278 47.18 -24.68 -21.78
CA PHE A 278 47.96 -24.90 -22.97
C PHE A 278 49.45 -25.02 -22.67
N ASP A 279 50.16 -25.74 -23.53
CA ASP A 279 51.62 -25.88 -23.50
C ASP A 279 52.22 -25.10 -24.67
N LYS A 280 53.20 -24.24 -24.40
CA LYS A 280 53.99 -23.56 -25.45
C LYS A 280 54.87 -24.61 -26.15
N ALA A 281 55.03 -24.49 -27.46
CA ALA A 281 55.89 -25.37 -28.25
C ALA A 281 57.37 -24.98 -28.17
#